data_AF-A0A7W1WPH1-F1
#
_entry.id   AF-A0A7W1WPH1-F1
#
_cell.length_a   1.000
_cell.length_b   1.000
_cell.length_c   1.000
_cell.angle_alpha   90.00
_cell.angle_beta   90.00
_cell.angle_gamma   90.00
#
_symmetry.space_group_name_H-M   'P 1'
#
loop_
_entity.id
_entity.type
_entity.pdbx_description
1 polymer ?
#
loop_
_entity_poly.entity_id
_entity_poly.type
_entity_poly.pdbx_seq_one_letter_code
_entity_poly.pdbx_strand_id
1 'polypeptide(L)'
;MSKSGNTNFSGYSKLKATVKGATWGNYGTGLGVKVFVKYGNNYTWKDSGWTTISSGGTTELTLDLSGVDLANIKEYGVQFIGASNSSGQTSVYVDNVYLSN
;
A
#
# COMPACT_ATOMS: atom_id res chain seq x y z
N MET A 1 6.24 -1.57 -3.80
CA MET A 1 7.00 -2.52 -2.97
C MET A 1 6.04 -3.59 -2.51
N SER A 2 6.43 -4.87 -2.54
CA SER A 2 5.54 -5.95 -2.14
C SER A 2 6.28 -7.16 -1.61
N LYS A 3 5.55 -7.99 -0.88
CA LYS A 3 5.96 -9.33 -0.46
C LYS A 3 5.03 -10.35 -1.10
N SER A 4 5.61 -11.26 -1.88
CA SER A 4 4.91 -12.37 -2.52
C SER A 4 5.10 -13.67 -1.73
N GLY A 5 4.12 -14.57 -1.84
CA GLY A 5 4.10 -15.87 -1.19
C GLY A 5 2.73 -16.19 -0.58
N ASN A 6 2.46 -17.46 -0.34
CA ASN A 6 1.22 -17.87 0.32
C ASN A 6 1.27 -17.47 1.80
N THR A 7 0.38 -16.58 2.21
CA THR A 7 0.25 -16.14 3.61
C THR A 7 -1.22 -16.21 4.04
N ASN A 8 -1.47 -16.53 5.30
CA ASN A 8 -2.82 -16.61 5.85
C ASN A 8 -3.08 -15.40 6.75
N PHE A 9 -4.08 -14.60 6.41
CA PHE A 9 -4.55 -13.42 7.15
C PHE A 9 -5.87 -13.67 7.91
N SER A 10 -6.31 -14.93 8.01
CA SER A 10 -7.54 -15.29 8.74
C SER A 10 -7.50 -14.79 10.18
N GLY A 11 -8.62 -14.27 10.67
CA GLY A 11 -8.74 -13.70 12.01
C GLY A 11 -8.48 -12.20 12.10
N TYR A 12 -8.16 -11.55 10.98
CA TYR A 12 -7.98 -10.09 10.88
C TYR A 12 -8.97 -9.49 9.87
N SER A 13 -9.37 -8.25 10.09
CA SER A 13 -10.29 -7.51 9.20
C SER A 13 -9.60 -6.40 8.41
N LYS A 14 -8.37 -6.01 8.78
CA LYS A 14 -7.65 -4.89 8.17
C LYS A 14 -6.17 -5.21 7.95
N LEU A 15 -5.62 -4.67 6.86
CA LEU A 15 -4.19 -4.54 6.62
C LEU A 15 -3.82 -3.05 6.68
N LYS A 16 -2.79 -2.71 7.45
CA LYS A 16 -2.34 -1.33 7.64
C LYS A 16 -0.86 -1.18 7.29
N ALA A 17 -0.49 0.03 6.87
CA ALA A 17 0.89 0.44 6.66
C ALA A 17 1.04 1.95 6.85
N THR A 18 2.13 2.39 7.48
CA THR A 18 2.52 3.79 7.50
C THR A 18 3.49 4.06 6.36
N VAL A 19 3.26 5.14 5.62
CA VAL A 19 4.09 5.51 4.47
C VAL A 19 4.56 6.96 4.58
N LYS A 20 5.77 7.21 4.10
CA LYS A 20 6.37 8.55 4.11
C LYS A 20 7.10 8.86 2.82
N GLY A 21 6.97 10.09 2.34
CA GLY A 21 7.81 10.66 1.28
C GLY A 21 9.06 11.33 1.86
N ALA A 22 10.19 11.24 1.15
CA ALA A 22 11.36 12.05 1.48
C ALA A 22 11.07 13.55 1.38
N THR A 23 11.84 14.36 2.10
CA THR A 23 11.76 15.83 2.09
C THR A 23 12.43 16.47 0.86
N TRP A 24 12.81 15.65 -0.13
CA TRP A 24 13.48 16.07 -1.37
C TRP A 24 12.89 15.35 -2.58
N GLY A 25 13.13 15.89 -3.78
CA GLY A 25 12.56 15.39 -5.03
C GLY A 25 11.28 16.11 -5.43
N ASN A 26 10.85 15.94 -6.68
CA ASN A 26 9.67 16.62 -7.23
C ASN A 26 8.46 15.69 -7.26
N TYR A 27 7.52 15.92 -6.33
CA TYR A 27 6.30 15.15 -6.18
C TYR A 27 5.16 15.61 -7.10
N GLY A 28 5.33 16.70 -7.87
CA GLY A 28 4.25 17.30 -8.65
C GLY A 28 3.06 17.65 -7.77
N THR A 29 1.87 17.13 -8.11
CA THR A 29 0.65 17.27 -7.29
C THR A 29 0.57 16.29 -6.10
N GLY A 30 1.66 15.59 -5.78
CA GLY A 30 1.75 14.57 -4.73
C GLY A 30 1.66 13.16 -5.29
N LEU A 31 2.41 12.20 -4.74
CA LEU A 31 2.38 10.81 -5.20
C LEU A 31 1.11 10.12 -4.74
N GLY A 32 0.46 9.40 -5.64
CA GLY A 32 -0.61 8.46 -5.31
C GLY A 32 -0.06 7.27 -4.56
N VAL A 33 -0.75 6.84 -3.51
CA VAL A 33 -0.32 5.74 -2.67
C VAL A 33 -1.51 4.94 -2.14
N LYS A 34 -1.35 3.62 -2.15
CA LYS A 34 -2.36 2.66 -1.66
C LYS A 34 -1.71 1.36 -1.18
N VAL A 35 -2.28 0.78 -0.12
CA VAL A 35 -1.92 -0.57 0.35
C VAL A 35 -2.83 -1.59 -0.34
N PHE A 36 -2.28 -2.74 -0.71
CA PHE A 36 -2.99 -3.73 -1.52
C PHE A 36 -2.71 -5.16 -1.08
N VAL A 37 -3.59 -6.06 -1.51
CA VAL A 37 -3.40 -7.52 -1.50
C VAL A 37 -3.76 -8.11 -2.87
N LYS A 38 -3.12 -9.23 -3.22
CA LYS A 38 -3.57 -10.18 -4.24
C LYS A 38 -3.92 -11.49 -3.56
N TYR A 39 -5.07 -12.07 -3.89
CA TYR A 39 -5.58 -13.26 -3.19
C TYR A 39 -6.25 -14.25 -4.15
N GLY A 40 -6.43 -15.48 -3.66
CA GLY A 40 -7.06 -16.54 -4.43
C GLY A 40 -6.17 -17.06 -5.57
N ASN A 41 -6.68 -18.03 -6.33
CA ASN A 41 -5.93 -18.65 -7.42
C ASN A 41 -5.73 -17.71 -8.62
N ASN A 42 -6.62 -16.73 -8.79
CA ASN A 42 -6.57 -15.75 -9.88
C ASN A 42 -5.75 -14.51 -9.55
N TYR A 43 -5.11 -14.45 -8.37
CA TYR A 43 -4.38 -13.27 -7.89
C TYR A 43 -5.26 -12.01 -7.93
N THR A 44 -6.52 -12.14 -7.54
CA THR A 44 -7.50 -11.05 -7.51
C THR A 44 -6.95 -9.89 -6.67
N TRP A 45 -6.96 -8.69 -7.24
CA TRP A 45 -6.42 -7.49 -6.60
C TRP A 45 -7.49 -6.77 -5.77
N LYS A 46 -7.13 -6.35 -4.56
CA LYS A 46 -7.90 -5.39 -3.74
C LYS A 46 -6.95 -4.37 -3.13
N ASP A 47 -7.34 -3.10 -3.08
CA ASP A 47 -6.56 -2.03 -2.48
C ASP A 47 -7.38 -1.06 -1.62
N SER A 48 -6.69 -0.24 -0.83
CA SER A 48 -7.27 0.71 0.12
C SER A 48 -7.96 1.92 -0.51
N GLY A 49 -7.96 2.03 -1.84
CA GLY A 49 -8.28 3.28 -2.53
C GLY A 49 -7.12 4.26 -2.54
N TRP A 50 -7.31 5.36 -3.27
CA TRP A 50 -6.29 6.36 -3.56
C TRP A 50 -6.10 7.34 -2.40
N THR A 51 -4.86 7.48 -1.93
CA THR A 51 -4.43 8.59 -1.05
C THR A 51 -3.24 9.29 -1.70
N THR A 52 -3.02 10.56 -1.37
CA THR A 52 -1.88 11.33 -1.89
C THR A 52 -0.90 11.67 -0.77
N ILE A 53 0.40 11.54 -1.03
CA ILE A 53 1.47 12.04 -0.15
C ILE A 53 2.31 13.10 -0.85
N SER A 54 2.63 14.18 -0.14
CA SER A 54 3.54 15.23 -0.59
C SER A 54 4.97 14.98 -0.08
N SER A 55 5.92 15.83 -0.48
CA SER A 55 7.28 15.79 0.04
C SER A 55 7.28 15.96 1.57
N GLY A 56 7.99 15.07 2.27
CA GLY A 56 8.00 14.98 3.74
C GLY A 56 6.70 14.47 4.37
N GLY A 57 5.63 14.30 3.59
CA GLY A 57 4.33 13.87 4.05
C GLY A 57 4.35 12.44 4.57
N THR A 58 3.55 12.19 5.61
CA THR A 58 3.36 10.87 6.22
C THR A 58 1.87 10.57 6.28
N THR A 59 1.47 9.33 5.99
CA THR A 59 0.07 8.90 6.11
C THR A 59 -0.03 7.43 6.52
N GLU A 60 -1.11 7.07 7.20
CA GLU A 60 -1.48 5.68 7.46
C GLU A 60 -2.46 5.22 6.37
N LEU A 61 -2.16 4.10 5.73
CA LEU A 61 -3.04 3.42 4.80
C LEU A 61 -3.75 2.29 5.54
N THR A 62 -5.06 2.15 5.32
CA THR A 62 -5.85 1.05 5.86
C THR A 62 -6.64 0.41 4.72
N LEU A 63 -6.48 -0.90 4.55
CA LEU A 63 -7.30 -1.72 3.67
C LEU A 63 -8.23 -2.60 4.51
N ASP A 64 -9.52 -2.43 4.31
CA ASP A 64 -10.55 -3.36 4.78
C ASP A 64 -10.48 -4.66 3.98
N LEU A 65 -10.47 -5.81 4.67
CA LEU A 65 -10.28 -7.13 4.08
C LEU A 65 -11.59 -7.91 3.88
N SER A 66 -12.76 -7.28 4.01
CA SER A 66 -14.05 -7.90 3.69
C SER A 66 -14.07 -8.48 2.26
N GLY A 67 -14.58 -9.70 2.10
CA GLY A 67 -14.64 -10.36 0.79
C GLY A 67 -13.29 -10.80 0.19
N VAL A 68 -12.20 -10.73 0.95
CA VAL A 68 -10.89 -11.29 0.57
C VAL A 68 -10.80 -12.74 1.04
N ASP A 69 -10.27 -13.65 0.20
CA ASP A 69 -9.88 -15.00 0.62
C ASP A 69 -8.62 -14.93 1.50
N LEU A 70 -8.81 -14.73 2.79
CA LEU A 70 -7.73 -14.48 3.75
C LEU A 70 -6.82 -15.68 3.95
N ALA A 71 -7.29 -16.90 3.72
CA ALA A 71 -6.48 -18.10 3.82
C ALA A 71 -5.49 -18.24 2.65
N ASN A 72 -5.66 -17.44 1.59
CA ASN A 72 -4.97 -17.60 0.32
C ASN A 72 -4.44 -16.25 -0.23
N ILE A 73 -3.79 -15.45 0.62
CA ILE A 73 -3.08 -14.26 0.17
C ILE A 73 -1.84 -14.70 -0.60
N LYS A 74 -1.66 -14.15 -1.80
CA LYS A 74 -0.53 -14.43 -2.71
C LYS A 74 0.52 -13.32 -2.71
N GLU A 75 0.08 -12.09 -2.48
CA GLU A 75 0.95 -10.92 -2.43
C GLU A 75 0.27 -9.83 -1.61
N TYR A 76 1.07 -9.01 -0.94
CA TYR A 76 0.59 -7.77 -0.33
C TYR A 76 1.70 -6.73 -0.36
N GLY A 77 1.32 -5.45 -0.29
CA GLY A 77 2.31 -4.38 -0.35
C GLY A 77 1.71 -2.99 -0.49
N VAL A 78 2.56 -2.05 -0.88
CA VAL A 78 2.19 -0.66 -1.14
C VAL A 78 2.58 -0.30 -2.56
N GLN A 79 1.64 0.27 -3.30
CA GLN A 79 1.86 0.85 -4.61
C GLN A 79 2.01 2.36 -4.48
N PHE A 80 3.09 2.91 -5.05
CA PHE A 80 3.30 4.35 -5.23
C PHE A 80 3.16 4.67 -6.71
N ILE A 81 2.48 5.76 -7.03
CA ILE A 81 2.09 6.13 -8.39
C ILE A 81 2.47 7.59 -8.58
N GLY A 82 3.29 7.87 -9.60
CA GLY A 82 3.61 9.24 -9.99
C GLY A 82 2.35 10.00 -10.38
N ALA A 83 2.21 11.23 -9.91
CA ALA A 83 1.12 12.11 -10.32
C ALA A 83 1.56 13.10 -11.39
N SER A 84 0.61 13.90 -11.88
CA SER A 84 0.88 14.99 -12.82
C SER A 84 2.01 15.88 -12.31
N ASN A 85 2.94 16.19 -13.20
CA ASN A 85 4.13 17.02 -12.94
C ASN A 85 5.13 16.44 -11.91
N SER A 86 4.99 15.18 -11.50
CA SER A 86 6.03 14.49 -10.73
C SER A 86 7.21 14.09 -11.63
N SER A 87 8.44 14.25 -11.16
CA SER A 87 9.64 13.96 -11.95
C SER A 87 10.89 13.78 -11.08
N GLY A 88 11.97 13.29 -11.70
CA GLY A 88 13.26 13.11 -11.04
C GLY A 88 13.28 11.91 -10.08
N GLN A 89 14.15 11.98 -9.08
CA GLN A 89 14.32 10.95 -8.08
C GLN A 89 13.81 11.43 -6.73
N THR A 90 13.34 10.49 -5.91
CA THR A 90 13.01 10.67 -4.50
C THR A 90 13.16 9.34 -3.77
N SER A 91 12.90 9.32 -2.47
CA SER A 91 12.76 8.10 -1.69
C SER A 91 11.36 8.03 -1.06
N VAL A 92 10.87 6.81 -0.92
CA VAL A 92 9.64 6.50 -0.21
C VAL A 92 9.93 5.45 0.85
N TYR A 93 9.26 5.57 1.99
CA TYR A 93 9.44 4.69 3.12
C TYR A 93 8.11 4.04 3.46
N VAL A 94 8.16 2.76 3.82
CA VAL A 94 7.01 2.00 4.31
C VAL A 94 7.45 1.34 5.61
N ASP A 95 6.68 1.54 6.66
CA ASP A 95 6.93 0.99 7.99
C ASP A 95 5.60 0.63 8.65
N ASN A 96 5.68 -0.08 9.78
CA ASN A 96 4.53 -0.51 10.56
C ASN A 96 3.46 -1.20 9.69
N VAL A 97 3.87 -2.27 9.00
CA VAL A 97 2.98 -3.10 8.20
C VAL A 97 2.42 -4.21 9.07
N TYR A 98 1.13 -4.14 9.39
CA TYR A 98 0.52 -5.08 10.33
C TYR A 98 -0.96 -5.35 10.02
N LEU A 99 -1.45 -6.46 10.56
CA LEU A 99 -2.85 -6.85 10.50
C LEU A 99 -3.58 -6.42 11.78
N SER A 100 -4.82 -5.99 11.67
CA SER A 100 -5.65 -5.61 12.82
C SER A 100 -7.13 -5.96 12.61
N ASN A 101 -7.94 -5.72 13.64
CA ASN A 101 -9.39 -5.73 13.56
C ASN A 101 -9.99 -4.32 13.40
#